data_AF-A0A1Q3BVH8-F1
#
_entry.id   AF-A0A1Q3BVH8-F1
#
_cell.length_a   1.000
_cell.length_b   1.000
_cell.length_c   1.000
_cell.angle_alpha   90.00
_cell.angle_beta   90.00
_cell.angle_gamma   90.00
#
_symmetry.space_group_name_H-M   'P 1'
#
loop_
_entity.id
_entity.type
_entity.pdbx_description
1 polymer ?
#
loop_
_entity_poly.entity_id
_entity_poly.type
_entity_poly.pdbx_seq_one_letter_code
_entity_poly.pdbx_strand_id
1 'polypeptide(L)'
;VTYEGTNQVKDTKINRLVHDYELFTMLENENICSMYARFNDIINALKGLGKVYSNHELVSHIRRDCPKCKKKKDKKKAMIATWSDSDDSSSDEDENEEIANIAFIAIEDDNELCSSSLSYNDL
;
A
#
# COMPACT_ATOMS: atom_id res chain seq x y z
N VAL A 1 15.63 11.56 -41.01
CA VAL A 1 15.37 11.45 -39.56
C VAL A 1 14.05 10.71 -39.39
N THR A 2 14.07 9.40 -39.18
CA THR A 2 12.89 8.56 -38.95
C THR A 2 12.71 8.34 -37.45
N TYR A 3 12.27 9.38 -36.73
CA TYR A 3 12.12 9.31 -35.27
C TYR A 3 10.77 8.70 -34.83
N GLU A 4 9.83 8.52 -35.75
CA GLU A 4 8.46 8.09 -35.43
C GLU A 4 8.38 6.58 -35.12
N GLY A 5 9.19 5.75 -35.79
CA GLY A 5 9.17 4.29 -35.61
C GLY A 5 9.74 3.81 -34.27
N THR A 6 10.74 4.50 -33.73
CA THR A 6 11.34 4.13 -32.43
C THR A 6 10.47 4.52 -31.24
N ASN A 7 9.65 5.56 -31.37
CA ASN A 7 8.71 5.96 -30.32
C ASN A 7 7.47 5.07 -30.30
N GLN A 8 6.88 4.75 -31.46
CA GLN A 8 5.68 3.91 -31.51
C GLN A 8 5.93 2.49 -30.94
N VAL A 9 7.12 1.92 -31.20
CA VAL A 9 7.52 0.62 -30.61
C VAL A 9 7.68 0.71 -29.10
N LYS A 10 8.20 1.82 -28.57
CA LYS A 10 8.31 2.04 -27.12
C LYS A 10 6.94 2.17 -26.48
N ASP A 11 6.06 2.98 -27.06
CA ASP A 11 4.69 3.20 -26.54
C ASP A 11 3.90 1.90 -26.50
N THR A 12 4.02 1.07 -27.53
CA THR A 12 3.38 -0.25 -27.57
C THR A 12 3.89 -1.16 -26.44
N LYS A 13 5.20 -1.16 -26.18
CA LYS A 13 5.80 -1.94 -25.08
C LYS A 13 5.37 -1.42 -23.72
N ILE A 14 5.32 -0.10 -23.54
CA ILE A 14 4.82 0.53 -22.31
C ILE A 14 3.37 0.09 -22.09
N ASN A 15 2.49 0.23 -23.08
CA ASN A 15 1.08 -0.13 -22.95
C ASN A 15 0.88 -1.59 -22.57
N ARG A 16 1.66 -2.50 -23.17
CA ARG A 16 1.62 -3.92 -22.79
C ARG A 16 2.02 -4.14 -21.34
N LEU A 17 3.12 -3.54 -20.89
CA LEU A 17 3.58 -3.67 -19.51
C LEU A 17 2.65 -3.00 -18.50
N VAL A 18 2.02 -1.88 -18.87
CA VAL A 18 0.99 -1.24 -18.04
C VAL A 18 -0.21 -2.16 -17.89
N HIS A 19 -0.64 -2.82 -18.96
CA HIS A 19 -1.73 -3.79 -18.89
C HIS A 19 -1.35 -5.02 -18.03
N ASP A 20 -0.13 -5.53 -18.16
CA ASP A 20 0.37 -6.62 -17.31
C ASP A 20 0.45 -6.20 -15.83
N TYR A 21 0.81 -4.94 -15.56
CA TYR A 21 0.74 -4.33 -14.23
C TYR A 21 -0.71 -4.22 -13.73
N GLU A 22 -1.65 -3.71 -14.52
CA GLU A 22 -3.05 -3.54 -14.11
C GLU A 22 -3.77 -4.86 -13.81
N LEU A 23 -3.40 -5.95 -14.50
CA LEU A 23 -3.92 -7.30 -14.26
C LEU A 23 -3.11 -8.10 -13.23
N PHE A 24 -2.07 -7.49 -12.65
CA PHE A 24 -1.17 -8.20 -11.76
C PHE A 24 -1.90 -8.67 -10.50
N THR A 25 -1.91 -9.99 -10.31
CA THR A 25 -2.50 -10.62 -9.12
C THR A 25 -1.56 -11.69 -8.58
N MET A 26 -1.65 -11.92 -7.27
CA MET A 26 -0.98 -13.04 -6.63
C MET A 26 -1.68 -14.35 -7.02
N LEU A 27 -0.91 -15.35 -7.41
CA LEU A 27 -1.46 -16.66 -7.80
C LEU A 27 -1.71 -17.53 -6.56
N GLU A 28 -2.67 -18.47 -6.64
CA GLU A 28 -3.11 -19.31 -5.50
C GLU A 28 -1.99 -20.13 -4.84
N ASN A 29 -0.97 -20.52 -5.61
CA ASN A 29 0.14 -21.37 -5.14
C ASN A 29 1.49 -20.65 -5.14
N GLU A 30 1.47 -19.32 -5.21
CA GLU A 30 2.66 -18.50 -5.25
C GLU A 30 2.99 -17.95 -3.86
N ASN A 31 4.28 -17.89 -3.50
CA ASN A 31 4.71 -17.24 -2.27
C ASN A 31 4.92 -15.72 -2.47
N ILE A 32 4.91 -14.96 -1.38
CA ILE A 32 5.02 -13.49 -1.41
C ILE A 32 6.30 -13.03 -2.11
N CYS A 33 7.43 -13.72 -1.90
CA CYS A 33 8.71 -13.36 -2.52
C CYS A 33 8.68 -13.54 -4.04
N SER A 34 8.11 -14.65 -4.53
CA SER A 34 7.93 -14.92 -5.96
C SER A 34 6.99 -13.90 -6.61
N MET A 35 5.90 -13.54 -5.93
CA MET A 35 4.98 -12.49 -6.38
C MET A 35 5.72 -11.16 -6.49
N TYR A 36 6.46 -10.77 -5.44
CA TYR A 36 7.21 -9.51 -5.43
C TYR A 36 8.30 -9.46 -6.50
N ALA A 37 8.95 -10.58 -6.82
CA ALA A 37 9.92 -10.65 -7.91
C ALA A 37 9.28 -10.34 -9.27
N ARG A 38 8.18 -11.02 -9.63
CA ARG A 38 7.44 -10.75 -10.88
C ARG A 38 6.96 -9.31 -10.97
N PHE A 39 6.49 -8.76 -9.84
CA PHE A 39 6.07 -7.37 -9.77
C PHE A 39 7.24 -6.41 -10.05
N ASN A 40 8.39 -6.62 -9.42
CA ASN A 40 9.58 -5.80 -9.66
C ASN A 40 10.07 -5.89 -11.08
N ASP A 41 10.00 -7.05 -11.73
CA ASP A 41 10.40 -7.20 -13.13
C ASP A 41 9.58 -6.27 -14.04
N ILE A 42 8.27 -6.19 -13.81
CA ILE A 42 7.37 -5.28 -14.54
C ILE A 42 7.74 -3.81 -14.28
N ILE A 43 7.95 -3.44 -13.02
CA ILE A 43 8.31 -2.06 -12.64
C ILE A 43 9.66 -1.66 -13.22
N ASN A 44 10.66 -2.54 -13.18
CA ASN A 44 11.98 -2.30 -13.73
C ASN A 44 11.93 -2.16 -15.25
N ALA A 45 11.10 -2.97 -15.94
CA ALA A 45 10.88 -2.84 -17.37
C ALA A 45 10.21 -1.50 -17.73
N LEU A 46 9.17 -1.08 -16.99
CA LEU A 46 8.52 0.22 -17.17
C LEU A 46 9.48 1.39 -16.92
N LYS A 47 10.29 1.30 -15.86
CA LYS A 47 11.33 2.28 -15.53
C LYS A 47 12.37 2.41 -16.65
N GLY A 48 12.82 1.28 -17.21
CA GLY A 48 13.73 1.26 -18.36
C GLY A 48 13.16 1.90 -19.63
N LEU A 49 11.82 1.97 -19.75
CA LEU A 49 11.12 2.65 -20.85
C LEU A 49 10.77 4.12 -20.52
N GLY A 50 11.17 4.63 -19.34
CA GLY A 50 10.92 6.01 -18.92
C GLY A 50 9.60 6.23 -18.19
N LYS A 51 8.85 5.16 -17.87
CA LYS A 51 7.65 5.24 -17.02
C LYS A 51 8.02 4.91 -15.58
N VAL A 52 8.03 5.92 -14.73
CA VAL A 52 8.37 5.79 -13.30
C VAL A 52 7.10 5.91 -12.47
N TYR A 53 6.95 5.02 -11.49
CA TYR A 53 5.87 5.04 -10.51
C TYR A 53 6.45 5.43 -9.15
N SER A 54 5.67 6.20 -8.37
CA SER A 54 6.01 6.50 -6.99
C SER A 54 5.75 5.29 -6.08
N ASN A 55 6.48 5.19 -4.96
CA ASN A 55 6.27 4.13 -3.98
C ASN A 55 4.81 4.07 -3.48
N HIS A 56 4.15 5.23 -3.35
CA HIS A 56 2.74 5.28 -2.95
C HIS A 56 1.80 4.62 -3.99
N GLU A 57 2.04 4.81 -5.28
CA GLU A 57 1.25 4.18 -6.35
C GLU A 57 1.43 2.65 -6.37
N LEU A 58 2.67 2.18 -6.20
CA LEU A 58 3.01 0.75 -6.15
C LEU A 58 2.34 0.07 -4.94
N VAL A 59 2.47 0.66 -3.75
CA VAL A 59 1.86 0.13 -2.52
C VAL A 59 0.33 0.18 -2.61
N SER A 60 -0.24 1.24 -3.20
CA SER A 60 -1.69 1.32 -3.39
C SER A 60 -2.22 0.23 -4.33
N HIS A 61 -1.44 -0.21 -5.31
CA HIS A 61 -1.84 -1.25 -6.24
C HIS A 61 -1.85 -2.62 -5.54
N ILE A 62 -0.73 -3.01 -4.92
CA ILE A 62 -0.63 -4.26 -4.15
C ILE A 62 -1.70 -4.37 -3.05
N ARG A 63 -2.03 -3.25 -2.38
CA ARG A 63 -3.06 -3.23 -1.33
C ARG A 63 -4.49 -3.38 -1.85
N ARG A 64 -4.78 -2.96 -3.09
CA ARG A 64 -6.12 -3.12 -3.71
C ARG A 64 -6.40 -4.57 -4.06
N ASP A 65 -5.38 -5.27 -4.54
CA ASP A 65 -5.50 -6.68 -4.94
C ASP A 65 -5.41 -7.63 -3.74
N CYS A 66 -5.06 -7.13 -2.56
CA CYS A 66 -5.16 -7.86 -1.31
C CYS A 66 -6.64 -7.98 -0.86
N PRO A 67 -7.22 -9.20 -0.78
CA PRO A 67 -8.63 -9.41 -0.42
C PRO A 67 -9.04 -8.85 0.95
N LYS A 68 -8.08 -8.62 1.85
CA LYS A 68 -8.30 -8.22 3.25
C LYS A 68 -8.66 -6.73 3.43
N CYS A 69 -8.53 -5.89 2.40
CA CYS A 69 -8.64 -4.42 2.54
C CYS A 69 -9.99 -3.80 2.09
N LYS A 70 -11.02 -4.60 1.80
CA LYS A 70 -12.39 -4.10 1.52
C LYS A 70 -13.07 -3.61 2.80
N LYS A 71 -12.69 -2.44 3.33
CA LYS A 71 -13.47 -1.79 4.40
C LYS A 71 -14.84 -1.41 3.85
N LYS A 72 -15.90 -2.08 4.32
CA LYS A 72 -17.29 -1.65 4.10
C LYS A 72 -17.46 -0.28 4.75
N LYS A 73 -17.70 0.76 3.95
CA LYS A 73 -18.27 2.01 4.47
C LYS A 73 -19.75 1.74 4.74
N ASP A 74 -20.05 1.19 5.91
CA ASP A 74 -21.41 1.16 6.42
C ASP A 74 -21.81 2.60 6.73
N LYS A 75 -22.47 3.26 5.77
CA LYS A 75 -23.14 4.53 5.97
C LYS A 75 -24.33 4.27 6.90
N LYS A 76 -24.15 4.42 8.20
CA LYS A 76 -25.28 4.64 9.12
C LYS A 76 -25.91 5.99 8.76
N LYS A 77 -26.90 5.99 7.88
CA LYS A 77 -27.94 7.02 7.84
C LYS A 77 -29.22 6.38 8.38
N ALA A 78 -29.23 6.16 9.69
CA ALA A 78 -30.46 5.94 10.43
C ALA A 78 -31.14 7.31 10.59
N MET A 79 -32.43 7.33 10.30
CA MET A 79 -33.41 8.39 10.50
C MET A 79 -32.96 9.53 11.46
N ILE A 80 -32.60 10.68 10.91
CA ILE A 80 -32.73 11.97 11.63
C ILE A 80 -34.22 12.28 11.60
N ALA A 81 -34.96 11.77 12.56
CA ALA A 81 -36.29 12.24 12.88
C ALA A 81 -36.32 12.40 14.40
N THR A 82 -36.45 13.65 14.84
CA THR A 82 -36.71 14.05 16.24
C THR A 82 -35.47 14.02 17.14
N TRP A 83 -34.65 15.07 17.11
CA TRP A 83 -34.16 15.68 18.36
C TRP A 83 -33.86 17.15 18.13
N SER A 84 -34.78 17.95 18.64
CA SER A 84 -34.67 19.39 18.80
C SER A 84 -33.51 19.72 19.73
N ASP A 85 -32.64 20.59 19.23
CA ASP A 85 -32.13 21.79 19.87
C ASP A 85 -32.24 21.84 21.41
N SER A 86 -31.10 21.70 22.09
CA SER A 86 -30.89 22.18 23.45
C SER A 86 -29.39 22.49 23.65
N ASP A 87 -29.12 23.79 23.64
CA ASP A 87 -28.06 24.59 24.25
C ASP A 87 -26.68 23.98 24.59
N ASP A 88 -25.68 24.60 23.95
CA ASP A 88 -24.44 25.15 24.51
C ASP A 88 -23.90 24.60 25.84
N SER A 89 -22.78 23.87 25.77
CA SER A 89 -21.72 23.98 26.78
C SER A 89 -20.39 23.51 26.18
N SER A 90 -19.57 24.46 25.76
CA SER A 90 -18.12 24.26 25.58
C SER A 90 -17.45 24.26 26.96
N SER A 91 -16.64 23.25 27.25
CA SER A 91 -15.46 23.39 28.09
C SER A 91 -14.53 22.21 27.85
N ASP A 92 -13.31 22.54 27.43
CA ASP A 92 -12.13 21.67 27.37
C ASP A 92 -11.80 21.11 28.76
N GLU A 93 -11.19 19.91 28.81
CA GLU A 93 -10.07 19.50 29.70
C GLU A 93 -9.76 18.00 29.41
N ASP A 94 -8.53 17.74 28.97
CA ASP A 94 -7.87 16.43 28.77
C ASP A 94 -7.85 15.54 30.03
N GLU A 95 -7.79 14.21 29.87
CA GLU A 95 -7.07 13.25 30.78
C GLU A 95 -7.33 11.73 30.51
N ASN A 96 -7.82 11.31 29.34
CA ASN A 96 -8.07 9.88 29.06
C ASN A 96 -7.09 9.20 28.07
N GLU A 97 -5.94 9.80 27.77
CA GLU A 97 -5.00 9.31 26.74
C GLU A 97 -3.75 8.61 27.30
N GLU A 98 -3.46 8.71 28.60
CA GLU A 98 -2.26 8.09 29.18
C GLU A 98 -2.40 6.58 29.45
N ILE A 99 -3.62 6.07 29.57
CA ILE A 99 -3.88 4.66 29.93
C ILE A 99 -3.49 3.70 28.78
N ALA A 100 -3.54 4.16 27.53
CA ALA A 100 -3.22 3.33 26.37
C ALA A 100 -1.70 3.05 26.22
N ASN A 101 -0.85 3.94 26.72
CA ASN A 101 0.59 3.88 26.47
C ASN A 101 1.31 2.81 27.33
N ILE A 102 0.79 2.50 28.52
CA ILE A 102 1.38 1.48 29.41
C ILE A 102 1.21 0.06 28.83
N ALA A 103 0.12 -0.18 28.10
CA ALA A 103 -0.14 -1.49 27.48
C ALA A 103 0.79 -1.81 26.30
N PHE A 104 1.45 -0.81 25.70
CA PHE A 104 2.34 -1.02 24.56
C PHE A 104 3.75 -1.46 25.01
N ILE A 105 4.29 -0.86 26.07
CA ILE A 105 5.63 -1.17 26.60
C ILE A 105 5.72 -2.61 27.14
N ALA A 106 4.62 -3.15 27.68
CA ALA A 106 4.58 -4.51 28.21
C ALA A 106 4.64 -5.62 27.12
N ILE A 107 4.51 -5.27 25.83
CA ILE A 107 4.53 -6.22 24.71
C ILE A 107 5.91 -6.22 24.01
N GLU A 108 6.75 -5.21 24.23
CA GLU A 108 8.02 -5.03 23.51
C GLU A 108 9.26 -5.67 24.17
N ASP A 109 9.13 -6.28 25.36
CA ASP A 109 10.26 -6.98 26.02
C ASP A 109 10.57 -8.38 25.47
N ASP A 110 9.83 -8.85 24.45
CA ASP A 110 10.13 -10.10 23.71
C ASP A 110 10.59 -9.83 22.26
N ASN A 111 11.00 -8.59 21.90
CA ASN A 111 11.62 -8.28 20.61
C ASN A 111 13.08 -8.81 20.54
N GLU A 112 13.22 -10.13 20.55
CA GLU A 112 14.45 -10.82 20.17
C GLU A 112 14.58 -10.82 18.64
N LEU A 113 15.08 -9.69 18.14
CA LEU A 113 16.09 -9.60 17.08
C LEU A 113 16.01 -10.68 15.98
N CYS A 114 15.28 -10.40 14.91
CA CYS A 114 15.62 -10.91 13.57
C CYS A 114 16.92 -10.22 13.04
N SER A 115 17.92 -10.07 13.91
CA SER A 115 19.21 -9.42 13.66
C SER A 115 20.33 -10.44 13.43
N SER A 116 20.01 -11.55 12.78
CA SER A 116 21.01 -12.51 12.29
C SER A 116 20.50 -13.05 10.97
N SER A 117 20.75 -12.41 9.83
CA SER A 117 22.02 -12.62 9.11
C SER A 117 22.07 -11.73 7.85
N LEU A 118 22.54 -10.50 7.97
CA LEU A 118 23.15 -9.76 6.86
C LEU A 118 24.59 -9.44 7.23
N SER A 119 25.43 -10.47 7.28
CA SER A 119 26.88 -10.29 7.25
C SER A 119 27.31 -10.14 5.78
N TYR A 120 27.16 -8.93 5.24
CA TYR A 120 27.97 -8.50 4.11
C TYR A 120 29.38 -8.24 4.65
N ASN A 121 30.34 -9.06 4.25
CA ASN A 121 31.75 -8.69 4.34
C ASN A 121 32.17 -8.15 2.96
N ASP A 122 32.31 -6.84 2.89
CA ASP A 122 33.15 -6.15 1.91
C ASP A 122 34.63 -6.46 2.18
N LEU A 123 35.28 -7.22 1.28
CA LEU A 123 36.64 -6.95 0.76
C LEU A 123 36.94 -7.80 -0.48
#